data_AF-H1RZT5-F1
#
_entry.id   AF-H1RZT5-F1
#
_cell.length_a   1.000
_cell.length_b   1.000
_cell.length_c   1.000
_cell.angle_alpha   90.00
_cell.angle_beta   90.00
_cell.angle_gamma   90.00
#
_symmetry.space_group_name_H-M   'P 1'
#
loop_
_entity.id
_entity.type
_entity.pdbx_description
1 polymer ?
#
loop_
_entity_poly.entity_id
_entity_poly.type
_entity_poly.pdbx_seq_one_letter_code
_entity_poly.pdbx_strand_id
1 'polypeptide(L)'
;MAKNIADNPAHRLHEILLECKNIGSNEPCSKAWQKILKSTDEAELLTRLGKLLDLAGEVVVVMESAFARHVGPLQQLRSQLYKGVAEQALNGRWSSFRSHLDDNAIVALGFAAALLDEREALRSVDAGSLPMSGMTLCPYSAML
;
A
#
# COMPACT_ATOMS: atom_id res chain seq x y z
N MET A 1 9.42 -20.92 4.41
CA MET A 1 9.60 -19.46 4.55
C MET A 1 8.78 -18.82 3.46
N ALA A 2 7.83 -17.96 3.86
CA ALA A 2 6.76 -17.47 2.99
C ALA A 2 7.31 -16.63 1.83
N LYS A 3 6.65 -16.78 0.67
CA LYS A 3 6.94 -16.13 -0.61
C LYS A 3 7.13 -14.62 -0.40
N ASN A 4 8.22 -14.08 -0.94
CA ASN A 4 8.57 -12.67 -0.94
C ASN A 4 7.42 -11.88 -1.58
N ILE A 5 6.50 -11.35 -0.76
CA ILE A 5 5.53 -10.36 -1.22
C ILE A 5 6.39 -9.17 -1.60
N ALA A 6 6.51 -8.90 -2.90
CA ALA A 6 7.20 -7.72 -3.39
C ALA A 6 6.70 -6.52 -2.57
N ASP A 7 7.63 -5.69 -2.07
CA ASP A 7 7.34 -4.55 -1.18
C ASP A 7 6.23 -3.68 -1.79
N ASN A 8 4.98 -3.91 -1.36
CA ASN A 8 3.80 -3.30 -1.94
C ASN A 8 3.48 -2.03 -1.15
N PRO A 9 3.67 -0.84 -1.75
CA PRO A 9 3.45 0.42 -1.04
C PRO A 9 1.99 0.60 -0.61
N ALA A 10 1.03 0.03 -1.35
CA ALA A 10 -0.38 0.11 -0.99
C ALA A 10 -0.70 -0.74 0.24
N HIS A 11 -0.07 -1.91 0.35
CA HIS A 11 -0.20 -2.78 1.52
C HIS A 11 0.34 -2.08 2.77
N ARG A 12 1.55 -1.53 2.68
CA ARG A 12 2.19 -0.80 3.79
C ARG A 12 1.36 0.40 4.24
N LEU A 13 0.86 1.19 3.30
CA LEU A 13 0.01 2.32 3.64
C LEU A 13 -1.31 1.85 4.29
N HIS A 14 -1.89 0.76 3.80
CA HIS A 14 -3.13 0.21 4.34
C HIS A 14 -2.96 -0.23 5.79
N GLU A 15 -1.89 -0.95 6.11
CA GLU A 15 -1.58 -1.34 7.50
C GLU A 15 -1.47 -0.13 8.43
N ILE A 16 -0.73 0.91 8.00
CA ILE A 16 -0.59 2.15 8.78
C ILE A 16 -1.96 2.80 9.04
N LEU A 17 -2.82 2.89 8.02
CA LEU A 17 -4.14 3.50 8.19
C LEU A 17 -5.09 2.65 9.04
N LEU A 18 -4.95 1.31 9.02
CA LEU A 18 -5.68 0.45 9.94
C LEU A 18 -5.23 0.66 11.39
N GLU A 19 -3.93 0.84 11.64
CA GLU A 19 -3.42 1.21 12.96
C GLU A 19 -3.99 2.55 13.44
N CYS A 20 -4.09 3.55 12.55
CA CYS A 20 -4.71 4.85 12.86
C CYS A 20 -6.14 4.72 13.41
N LYS A 21 -6.93 3.76 12.92
CA LYS A 21 -8.31 3.51 13.38
C LYS A 21 -8.38 2.94 14.79
N ASN A 22 -7.35 2.21 15.20
CA ASN A 22 -7.27 1.56 16.51
C ASN A 22 -6.88 2.53 17.63
N ILE A 23 -6.39 3.73 17.30
CA ILE A 23 -6.08 4.75 18.29
C ILE A 23 -7.34 5.47 18.80
N GLY A 24 -7.41 5.65 20.11
CA GLY A 24 -8.51 6.36 20.77
C GLY A 24 -8.56 7.84 20.37
N SER A 25 -9.76 8.35 20.06
CA SER A 25 -9.97 9.71 19.54
C SER A 25 -9.50 10.85 20.47
N ASN A 26 -9.35 10.59 21.77
CA ASN A 26 -8.93 11.59 22.75
C ASN A 26 -7.42 11.59 23.02
N GLU A 27 -6.64 10.74 22.34
CA GLU A 27 -5.18 10.75 22.46
C GLU A 27 -4.57 12.01 21.81
N PRO A 28 -3.46 12.54 22.34
CA PRO A 28 -2.70 13.58 21.64
C PRO A 28 -2.17 13.08 20.29
N CYS A 29 -2.28 13.89 19.23
CA CYS A 29 -1.83 13.49 17.88
C CYS A 29 -0.35 13.09 17.84
N SER A 30 0.52 13.78 18.57
CA SER A 30 1.94 13.45 18.68
C SER A 30 2.15 12.04 19.24
N LYS A 31 1.45 11.68 20.33
CA LYS A 31 1.53 10.34 20.94
C LYS A 31 0.93 9.27 20.05
N ALA A 32 -0.19 9.56 19.39
CA ALA A 32 -0.82 8.66 18.44
C ALA A 32 0.14 8.30 17.30
N TRP A 33 0.71 9.33 16.65
CA TRP A 33 1.66 9.11 15.57
C TRP A 33 2.96 8.46 16.04
N GLN A 34 3.46 8.79 17.22
CA GLN A 34 4.64 8.12 17.78
C GLN A 34 4.41 6.61 17.96
N LYS A 35 3.21 6.20 18.37
CA LYS A 35 2.84 4.78 18.47
C LYS A 35 2.81 4.11 17.10
N ILE A 36 2.13 4.72 16.13
CA ILE A 36 1.93 4.16 14.78
C ILE A 36 3.26 4.11 14.02
N LEU A 37 4.01 5.22 13.99
CA LEU A 37 5.24 5.35 13.22
C LEU A 37 6.47 4.86 13.98
N LYS A 38 6.32 4.48 15.26
CA LYS A 38 7.40 4.01 16.14
C LYS A 38 8.57 5.00 16.21
N SER A 39 8.26 6.28 16.35
CA SER A 39 9.26 7.35 16.56
C SER A 39 9.47 7.61 18.04
N THR A 40 10.71 7.86 18.44
CA THR A 40 11.08 8.14 19.84
C THR A 40 11.08 9.63 20.17
N ASP A 41 11.39 10.49 19.19
CA ASP A 41 11.42 11.94 19.35
C ASP A 41 10.62 12.67 18.25
N GLU A 42 10.51 14.00 18.39
CA GLU A 42 9.71 14.85 17.50
C GLU A 42 10.34 15.04 16.11
N ALA A 43 11.68 15.08 16.01
CA ALA A 43 12.36 15.21 14.72
C ALA A 43 12.19 13.93 13.90
N GLU A 44 12.30 12.77 14.55
CA GLU A 44 12.03 11.48 13.94
C GLU A 44 10.55 11.35 13.53
N LEU A 45 9.62 11.79 14.38
CA LEU A 45 8.20 11.81 14.06
C LEU A 45 7.93 12.60 12.77
N LEU A 46 8.43 13.84 12.68
CA LEU A 46 8.24 14.69 11.50
C LEU A 46 8.84 14.05 10.24
N THR A 47 10.03 13.44 10.37
CA THR A 47 10.68 12.72 9.27
C THR A 47 9.82 11.54 8.79
N ARG A 48 9.26 10.76 9.73
CA ARG A 48 8.41 9.60 9.39
C ARG A 48 7.05 10.02 8.84
N LEU A 49 6.50 11.14 9.29
CA LEU A 49 5.30 11.74 8.69
C LEU A 49 5.55 12.16 7.24
N GLY A 50 6.71 12.77 6.94
CA GLY A 50 7.12 13.04 5.56
C GLY A 50 7.15 11.76 4.70
N LYS A 51 7.78 10.70 5.22
CA LYS A 51 7.83 9.39 4.53
C LYS A 51 6.44 8.76 4.34
N LEU A 52 5.51 8.97 5.26
CA LEU A 52 4.12 8.51 5.11
C LEU A 52 3.42 9.22 3.94
N LEU A 53 3.64 10.54 3.81
CA LEU A 53 3.10 11.31 2.71
C LEU A 53 3.73 10.90 1.37
N ASP A 54 5.04 10.68 1.35
CA ASP A 54 5.74 10.14 0.18
C ASP A 54 5.21 8.76 -0.22
N LEU A 55 4.96 7.88 0.75
CA LEU A 55 4.35 6.56 0.54
C LEU A 55 2.96 6.68 -0.11
N ALA A 56 2.14 7.63 0.33
CA ALA A 56 0.84 7.89 -0.30
C ALA A 56 0.99 8.40 -1.75
N GLY A 57 2.05 9.15 -2.05
CA GLY A 57 2.42 9.52 -3.42
C GLY A 57 2.84 8.32 -4.26
N GLU A 58 3.69 7.46 -3.72
CA GLU A 58 4.18 6.24 -4.37
C GLU A 58 3.03 5.29 -4.76
N VAL A 59 2.07 5.09 -3.85
CA VAL A 59 0.87 4.28 -4.12
C VAL A 59 0.11 4.79 -5.35
N VAL A 60 -0.08 6.11 -5.45
CA VAL A 60 -0.77 6.72 -6.60
C VAL A 60 0.01 6.46 -7.89
N VAL A 61 1.33 6.67 -7.89
CA VAL A 61 2.18 6.43 -9.07
C VAL A 61 2.14 4.97 -9.52
N VAL A 62 2.28 4.04 -8.57
CA VAL A 62 2.24 2.60 -8.88
C VAL A 62 0.87 2.21 -9.41
N MET A 63 -0.22 2.69 -8.81
CA MET A 63 -1.57 2.38 -9.26
C MET A 63 -1.95 3.04 -10.58
N GLU A 64 -1.46 4.24 -10.85
CA GLU A 64 -1.63 4.90 -12.15
C GLU A 64 -0.94 4.11 -13.27
N SER A 65 0.29 3.62 -13.01
CA SER A 65 1.02 2.78 -13.97
C SER A 65 0.36 1.42 -14.23
N ALA A 66 -0.30 0.85 -13.21
CA ALA A 66 -0.85 -0.49 -13.24
C ALA A 66 -2.31 -0.54 -13.72
N PHE A 67 -3.11 0.40 -13.22
CA PHE A 67 -4.57 0.35 -13.20
C PHE A 67 -5.14 1.78 -13.23
N ALA A 68 -4.75 2.59 -14.22
CA ALA A 68 -5.11 4.03 -14.33
C ALA A 68 -6.58 4.36 -14.07
N ARG A 69 -7.52 3.48 -14.45
CA ARG A 69 -8.97 3.67 -14.24
C ARG A 69 -9.41 3.64 -12.78
N HIS A 70 -8.59 3.10 -11.88
CA HIS A 70 -8.89 2.88 -10.46
C HIS A 70 -8.13 3.82 -9.52
N VAL A 71 -7.38 4.81 -10.05
CA VAL A 71 -6.52 5.69 -9.25
C VAL A 71 -7.28 6.80 -8.51
N GLY A 72 -8.47 7.19 -8.99
CA GLY A 72 -9.23 8.33 -8.47
C GLY A 72 -9.44 8.33 -6.94
N PRO A 73 -9.96 7.23 -6.34
CA PRO A 73 -10.12 7.12 -4.90
C PRO A 73 -8.80 7.26 -4.12
N LEU A 74 -7.69 6.78 -4.68
CA LEU A 74 -6.36 6.87 -4.05
C LEU A 74 -5.78 8.29 -4.11
N GLN A 75 -6.07 9.04 -5.18
CA GLN A 75 -5.73 10.47 -5.25
C GLN A 75 -6.50 11.30 -4.22
N GLN A 76 -7.76 10.95 -3.95
CA GLN A 76 -8.55 11.56 -2.89
C GLN A 76 -7.98 11.21 -1.51
N LEU A 77 -7.68 9.93 -1.26
CA LEU A 77 -7.02 9.49 -0.04
C LEU A 77 -5.72 10.24 0.22
N ARG A 78 -4.86 10.37 -0.82
CA ARG A 78 -3.62 11.12 -0.73
C ARG A 78 -3.90 12.56 -0.31
N SER A 79 -4.81 13.25 -1.01
CA SER A 79 -5.17 14.64 -0.69
C SER A 79 -5.70 14.80 0.75
N GLN A 80 -6.52 13.85 1.22
CA GLN A 80 -7.02 13.80 2.59
C GLN A 80 -5.90 13.62 3.62
N LEU A 81 -4.94 12.71 3.36
CA LEU A 81 -3.79 12.50 4.25
C LEU A 81 -2.89 13.73 4.31
N TYR A 82 -2.57 14.34 3.17
CA TYR A 82 -1.79 15.58 3.15
C TYR A 82 -2.48 16.69 3.94
N LYS A 83 -3.79 16.88 3.71
CA LYS A 83 -4.58 17.88 4.43
C LYS A 83 -4.61 17.59 5.93
N GLY A 84 -4.92 16.35 6.31
CA GLY A 84 -4.98 15.95 7.73
C GLY A 84 -3.64 16.09 8.44
N VAL A 85 -2.52 15.76 7.77
CA VAL A 85 -1.17 15.90 8.35
C VAL A 85 -0.73 17.37 8.42
N ALA A 86 -1.14 18.21 7.47
CA ALA A 86 -0.80 19.64 7.46
C ALA A 86 -1.65 20.47 8.43
N GLU A 87 -2.94 20.15 8.58
CA GLU A 87 -3.88 20.89 9.42
C GLU A 87 -3.92 20.41 10.88
N GLN A 88 -3.43 19.20 11.16
CA GLN A 88 -3.40 18.71 12.55
C GLN A 88 -2.47 19.56 13.42
N ALA A 89 -2.96 19.90 14.61
CA ALA A 89 -2.09 20.30 15.71
C ALA A 89 -1.49 19.03 16.33
N LEU A 90 -0.17 18.90 16.38
CA LEU A 90 0.50 17.75 17.02
C LEU A 90 0.14 17.62 18.52
N ASN A 91 -0.10 18.75 19.19
CA ASN A 91 -0.59 18.78 20.57
C ASN A 91 -2.13 18.72 20.68
N GLY A 92 -2.82 18.62 19.55
CA GLY A 92 -4.27 18.48 19.46
C GLY A 92 -4.74 17.05 19.70
N ARG A 93 -6.06 16.84 19.63
CA ARG A 93 -6.69 15.53 19.80
C ARG A 93 -6.68 14.74 18.50
N TRP A 94 -6.45 13.43 18.59
CA TRP A 94 -6.47 12.51 17.45
C TRP A 94 -7.75 12.56 16.62
N SER A 95 -8.88 12.91 17.25
CA SER A 95 -10.15 13.13 16.56
C SER A 95 -10.06 14.13 15.40
N SER A 96 -9.18 15.14 15.46
CA SER A 96 -9.03 16.11 14.37
C SER A 96 -8.47 15.43 13.13
N PHE A 97 -7.37 14.68 13.26
CA PHE A 97 -6.80 13.91 12.16
C PHE A 97 -7.74 12.79 11.69
N ARG A 98 -8.32 12.02 12.62
CA ARG A 98 -9.21 10.90 12.31
C ARG A 98 -10.44 11.33 11.51
N SER A 99 -10.90 12.58 11.66
CA SER A 99 -12.00 13.11 10.86
C SER A 99 -11.69 13.26 9.36
N HIS A 100 -10.41 13.29 8.98
CA HIS A 100 -9.97 13.31 7.58
C HIS A 100 -9.82 11.91 6.97
N LEU A 101 -9.87 10.84 7.78
CA LEU A 101 -9.77 9.47 7.28
C LEU A 101 -11.16 8.97 6.88
N ASP A 102 -11.38 8.83 5.56
CA ASP A 102 -12.58 8.21 5.02
C ASP A 102 -12.43 6.68 5.00
N ASP A 103 -13.37 5.99 5.64
CA ASP A 103 -13.40 4.52 5.68
C ASP A 103 -13.49 3.90 4.29
N ASN A 104 -14.19 4.56 3.35
CA ASN A 104 -14.27 4.08 1.97
C ASN A 104 -12.91 4.16 1.27
N ALA A 105 -12.11 5.17 1.59
CA ALA A 105 -10.79 5.35 1.03
C ALA A 105 -9.80 4.29 1.55
N ILE A 106 -9.91 3.90 2.82
CA ILE A 106 -9.13 2.79 3.40
C ILE A 106 -9.50 1.47 2.74
N VAL A 107 -10.80 1.21 2.54
CA VAL A 107 -11.28 0.01 1.84
C VAL A 107 -10.77 -0.03 0.39
N ALA A 108 -10.85 1.09 -0.33
CA ALA A 108 -10.32 1.21 -1.68
C ALA A 108 -8.81 0.94 -1.74
N LEU A 109 -8.05 1.38 -0.73
CA LEU A 109 -6.63 1.09 -0.61
C LEU A 109 -6.36 -0.40 -0.37
N GLY A 110 -7.17 -1.07 0.46
CA GLY A 110 -7.09 -2.52 0.64
C GLY A 110 -7.32 -3.30 -0.65
N PHE A 111 -8.30 -2.87 -1.47
CA PHE A 111 -8.50 -3.43 -2.80
C PHE A 111 -7.32 -3.17 -3.74
N ALA A 112 -6.77 -1.95 -3.73
CA ALA A 112 -5.59 -1.61 -4.53
C ALA A 112 -4.37 -2.47 -4.14
N ALA A 113 -4.17 -2.72 -2.85
CA ALA A 113 -3.11 -3.59 -2.36
C ALA A 113 -3.28 -5.02 -2.91
N ALA A 114 -4.48 -5.61 -2.78
CA ALA A 114 -4.77 -6.95 -3.29
C ALA A 114 -4.58 -7.07 -4.82
N LEU A 115 -4.98 -6.04 -5.58
CA LEU A 115 -4.79 -6.01 -7.05
C LEU A 115 -3.30 -5.99 -7.43
N LEU A 116 -2.48 -5.22 -6.71
CA LEU A 116 -1.04 -5.16 -6.95
C LEU A 116 -0.35 -6.49 -6.59
N ASP A 117 -0.75 -7.11 -5.48
CA ASP A 117 -0.24 -8.41 -5.06
C ASP A 117 -0.55 -9.49 -6.10
N GLU A 118 -1.79 -9.54 -6.60
CA GLU A 118 -2.22 -10.49 -7.63
C GLU A 118 -1.47 -10.27 -8.95
N ARG A 119 -1.32 -9.01 -9.38
CA ARG A 119 -0.57 -8.67 -10.60
C ARG A 119 0.87 -9.17 -10.51
N GLU A 120 1.52 -8.98 -9.36
CA GLU A 120 2.90 -9.42 -9.17
C GLU A 120 3.00 -10.95 -9.10
N ALA A 121 2.03 -11.61 -8.47
CA ALA A 121 1.93 -13.06 -8.47
C ALA A 121 1.83 -13.61 -9.91
N LEU A 122 1.00 -13.03 -10.77
CA LEU A 122 0.88 -13.41 -12.19
C LEU A 122 2.18 -13.20 -12.97
N ARG A 123 2.88 -12.07 -12.76
CA ARG A 123 4.19 -11.81 -13.40
C ARG A 123 5.25 -12.84 -12.98
N SER A 124 5.21 -13.29 -11.73
CA SER A 124 6.12 -14.33 -11.22
C SER A 124 5.87 -15.72 -11.85
N VAL A 125 4.64 -15.99 -12.29
CA VAL A 125 4.27 -17.25 -12.95
C VAL A 125 4.72 -17.26 -14.41
N ASP A 126 4.58 -16.13 -15.11
CA ASP A 126 4.97 -15.99 -16.53
C ASP A 126 6.49 -16.15 -16.75
N ALA A 127 7.31 -15.73 -15.77
CA ALA A 127 8.76 -15.97 -15.78
C ALA A 127 9.16 -17.44 -15.52
N GLY A 128 8.23 -18.29 -15.06
CA GLY A 128 8.46 -19.68 -14.63
C GLY A 128 8.00 -20.77 -15.60
N SER A 129 7.33 -20.42 -16.71
CA SER A 129 6.94 -21.35 -17.77
C SER A 129 7.49 -20.83 -19.09
N LEU A 130 8.53 -21.43 -19.68
CA LEU A 130 8.41 -22.61 -20.55
C LEU A 130 9.64 -23.54 -20.41
N PRO A 131 9.51 -24.79 -19.92
CA PRO A 131 10.42 -25.83 -20.35
C PRO A 131 10.10 -26.16 -21.81
N MET A 132 10.86 -25.60 -22.75
CA MET A 132 11.00 -26.14 -24.11
C MET A 132 11.77 -27.46 -24.03
N SER A 133 11.19 -28.50 -23.42
CA SER A 133 11.69 -29.87 -23.48
C SER A 133 10.91 -30.65 -24.52
N GLY A 134 11.54 -30.81 -25.68
CA GLY A 134 11.46 -32.03 -26.47
C GLY A 134 10.13 -32.33 -27.15
N MET A 135 9.77 -31.57 -28.19
CA MET A 135 9.02 -32.13 -29.31
C MET A 135 10.00 -33.01 -30.12
N THR A 136 10.32 -34.20 -29.60
CA THR A 136 10.97 -35.24 -30.38
C THR A 136 9.91 -35.78 -31.33
N LEU A 137 9.99 -35.37 -32.59
CA LEU A 137 9.27 -36.01 -33.70
C LEU A 137 9.52 -37.53 -33.62
N CYS A 138 8.49 -38.31 -33.28
CA CYS A 138 8.53 -39.75 -33.53
C CYS A 138 8.62 -39.95 -35.05
N PRO A 139 9.67 -40.57 -35.60
CA PRO A 139 9.65 -40.95 -37.00
C PRO A 139 8.64 -42.10 -37.13
N TYR A 140 7.50 -41.82 -37.75
CA TYR A 140 6.60 -42.85 -38.23
C TYR A 140 7.29 -43.53 -39.42
N SER A 141 7.96 -44.65 -39.17
CA SER A 141 8.40 -45.56 -40.23
C SER A 141 8.27 -47.00 -39.77
N ALA A 142 7.68 -47.80 -40.67
CA ALA A 142 7.64 -49.26 -40.74
C ALA A 142 6.61 -50.01 -39.88
N MET A 143 5.36 -50.05 -40.38
CA MET A 143 4.60 -51.31 -40.49
C MET A 143 3.83 -51.32 -41.81
N LEU A 144 4.51 -51.78 -42.87
CA LEU A 144 4.04 -52.67 -43.95
C LEU A 144 5.08 -52.69 -45.08
#